data_AF-A0A8E0RSQ9-F1
#
_entry.id   AF-A0A8E0RSQ9-F1
#
_cell.length_a   1.000
_cell.length_b   1.000
_cell.length_c   1.000
_cell.angle_alpha   90.00
_cell.angle_beta   90.00
_cell.angle_gamma   90.00
#
_symmetry.space_group_name_H-M   'P 1'
#
loop_
_entity.id
_entity.type
_entity.pdbx_description
1 polymer ?
#
loop_
_entity_poly.entity_id
_entity_poly.type
_entity_poly.pdbx_seq_one_letter_code
_entity_poly.pdbx_strand_id
1 'polypeptide(L)'
;MAPNNESAWNYLYGLLVPVPCILSNRTENLTIRDLPGFSTSVTTVNENDEHLPSSDSFTTGPIDPEIPSIHIQRMRHFAEDLANSDAVASNSPALLGFLVEVYTDSLKARIRQEKMDKKRASPVGPPRNTELQSAQEHKLETDEQSGAHESLNDLLELALFTCDRLATEVDRIRANYWRYRARQLLSIGQEAEL
;
A
#
# COMPACT_ATOMS: atom_id res chain seq x y z
N MET A 1 -15.10 2.91 13.06
CA MET A 1 -13.86 2.36 12.46
C MET A 1 -14.26 1.41 11.36
N ALA A 2 -13.78 1.63 10.13
CA ALA A 2 -13.98 0.67 9.04
C ALA A 2 -13.00 -0.51 9.20
N PRO A 3 -13.35 -1.74 8.80
CA PRO A 3 -12.43 -2.88 8.87
C PRO A 3 -11.26 -2.63 7.92
N ASN A 4 -10.03 -2.67 8.45
CA ASN A 4 -8.82 -2.63 7.64
C ASN A 4 -8.85 -3.86 6.70
N ASN A 5 -8.73 -3.62 5.39
CA ASN A 5 -8.81 -4.63 4.34
C ASN A 5 -7.55 -5.52 4.26
N GLU A 6 -6.97 -5.84 5.42
CA GLU A 6 -5.69 -6.51 5.61
C GLU A 6 -5.65 -7.90 4.93
N SER A 7 -6.80 -8.58 4.87
CA SER A 7 -6.93 -9.86 4.19
C SER A 7 -6.79 -9.76 2.67
N ALA A 8 -7.33 -8.70 2.04
CA ALA A 8 -7.15 -8.49 0.60
C ALA A 8 -5.71 -8.07 0.27
N TRP A 9 -5.09 -7.29 1.15
CA TRP A 9 -3.67 -6.92 1.05
C TRP A 9 -2.76 -8.15 1.09
N ASN A 10 -2.98 -9.04 2.05
CA ASN A 10 -2.21 -10.28 2.18
C ASN A 10 -2.38 -11.20 0.96
N TYR A 11 -3.58 -11.28 0.40
CA TYR A 11 -3.84 -12.08 -0.80
C TYR A 11 -3.07 -11.55 -2.02
N LEU A 12 -3.14 -10.24 -2.27
CA LEU A 12 -2.47 -9.63 -3.42
C LEU A 12 -0.95 -9.62 -3.27
N TYR A 13 -0.44 -9.41 -2.05
CA TYR A 13 0.98 -9.52 -1.76
C TYR A 13 1.52 -10.93 -2.09
N GLY A 14 0.75 -11.98 -1.77
CA GLY A 14 1.09 -13.36 -2.14
C GLY A 14 1.11 -13.63 -3.65
N LEU A 15 0.39 -12.85 -4.45
CA LEU A 15 0.41 -12.94 -5.91
C LEU A 15 1.58 -12.16 -6.54
N LEU A 16 1.96 -11.04 -5.92
CA LEU A 16 2.94 -10.10 -6.47
C LEU A 16 4.39 -10.40 -6.06
N VAL A 17 4.60 -11.06 -4.92
CA VAL A 17 5.93 -11.50 -4.52
C VAL A 17 6.24 -12.81 -5.23
N PRO A 18 7.28 -12.87 -6.09
CA PRO A 18 7.75 -14.13 -6.63
C PRO A 18 8.18 -15.01 -5.47
N VAL A 19 7.47 -16.10 -5.23
CA VAL A 19 7.94 -17.15 -4.32
C VAL A 19 9.33 -17.55 -4.85
N PRO A 20 10.41 -17.47 -4.05
CA PRO A 20 11.68 -18.01 -4.51
C PRO A 20 11.44 -19.48 -4.82
N CYS A 21 11.54 -19.82 -6.10
CA CYS A 21 11.41 -21.19 -6.58
C CYS A 21 12.52 -22.00 -5.90
N ILE A 22 12.21 -22.60 -4.75
CA ILE A 22 13.03 -23.68 -4.21
C ILE A 22 12.76 -24.83 -5.15
N LEU A 23 13.67 -25.00 -6.12
CA LEU A 23 13.74 -26.17 -6.97
C LEU A 23 14.02 -27.37 -6.06
N SER A 24 12.96 -27.96 -5.48
CA SER A 24 13.06 -29.18 -4.72
C SER A 24 12.65 -30.33 -5.62
N ASN A 25 13.65 -31.08 -6.08
CA ASN A 25 13.47 -32.39 -6.69
C ASN A 25 12.86 -33.34 -5.64
N ARG A 26 11.54 -33.31 -5.46
CA ARG A 26 10.80 -34.43 -4.88
C ARG A 26 9.31 -34.31 -5.15
N THR A 27 8.81 -35.32 -5.84
CA THR A 27 7.42 -35.54 -6.21
C THR A 27 6.59 -35.89 -4.98
N GLU A 28 6.19 -34.90 -4.18
CA GLU A 28 5.10 -35.08 -3.21
C GLU A 28 4.18 -33.84 -3.23
N ASN A 29 2.87 -34.10 -3.28
CA ASN A 29 1.83 -33.10 -3.40
C ASN A 29 1.80 -32.20 -2.16
N LEU A 30 2.51 -31.07 -2.19
CA LEU A 30 2.43 -30.05 -1.16
C LEU A 30 1.09 -29.32 -1.26
N THR A 31 0.26 -29.43 -0.23
CA THR A 31 -0.93 -28.61 -0.09
C THR A 31 -0.58 -27.35 0.70
N ILE A 32 -1.38 -26.27 0.53
CA ILE A 32 -1.17 -24.94 1.14
C ILE A 32 -0.96 -24.97 2.67
N ARG A 33 -1.31 -26.08 3.34
CA ARG A 33 -1.11 -26.29 4.78
C ARG A 33 0.35 -26.45 5.21
N ASP A 34 1.28 -26.69 4.29
CA ASP A 34 2.68 -26.97 4.61
C ASP A 34 3.59 -25.73 4.60
N LEU A 35 3.01 -24.53 4.47
CA LEU A 35 3.73 -23.26 4.62
C LEU A 35 3.84 -22.88 6.11
N PRO A 36 5.06 -22.63 6.64
CA PRO A 36 5.23 -22.17 8.01
C PRO A 36 4.59 -20.78 8.15
N GLY A 37 3.50 -20.69 8.91
CA GLY A 37 2.77 -19.44 9.18
C GLY A 37 1.27 -19.48 8.86
N PHE A 38 0.78 -20.49 8.13
CA PHE A 38 -0.66 -20.65 7.87
C PHE A 38 -1.33 -21.60 8.87
N SER A 39 -1.61 -21.10 10.08
CA SER A 39 -2.51 -21.78 11.02
C SER A 39 -3.94 -21.27 10.86
N THR A 40 -4.80 -22.03 10.17
CA THR A 40 -6.26 -21.80 10.18
C THR A 40 -6.91 -22.64 11.28
N SER A 41 -6.52 -22.42 12.53
CA SER A 41 -7.26 -22.99 13.66
C SER A 41 -8.52 -22.16 13.90
N VAL A 42 -9.68 -22.72 13.56
CA VAL A 42 -11.00 -22.15 13.86
C VAL A 42 -11.23 -22.25 15.37
N THR A 43 -11.24 -21.13 16.07
CA THR A 43 -11.69 -21.05 17.46
C THR A 43 -13.21 -20.88 17.50
N THR A 44 -13.92 -21.96 17.84
CA THR A 44 -15.30 -21.85 18.31
C THR A 44 -15.29 -21.20 19.68
N VAL A 45 -15.92 -20.04 19.83
CA VAL A 45 -16.06 -19.35 21.13
C VAL A 45 -17.04 -20.16 21.97
N ASN A 46 -16.54 -20.86 22.98
CA ASN A 46 -17.36 -21.49 24.01
C ASN A 46 -17.45 -20.48 25.18
N GLU A 47 -18.63 -19.93 25.41
CA GLU A 47 -18.89 -19.07 26.56
C GLU A 47 -18.94 -19.95 27.82
N ASN A 48 -17.82 -20.03 28.54
CA ASN A 48 -17.71 -20.27 29.99
C ASN A 48 -16.24 -20.56 30.31
N ASP A 49 -15.55 -19.60 30.93
CA ASP A 49 -14.85 -19.77 32.20
C ASP A 49 -13.88 -18.59 32.46
N GLU A 50 -14.08 -17.95 33.60
CA GLU A 50 -13.17 -17.01 34.23
C GLU A 50 -11.81 -17.69 34.49
N HIS A 51 -10.70 -17.06 34.10
CA HIS A 51 -9.50 -16.96 34.93
C HIS A 51 -8.52 -15.96 34.33
N LEU A 52 -8.35 -14.82 35.02
CA LEU A 52 -7.17 -13.96 34.91
C LEU A 52 -5.93 -14.72 35.42
N PRO A 53 -4.75 -14.41 34.85
CA PRO A 53 -3.79 -13.68 35.67
C PRO A 53 -3.10 -12.48 34.96
N SER A 54 -2.55 -11.65 35.83
CA SER A 54 -1.95 -10.32 35.67
C SER A 54 -0.58 -10.28 34.96
N SER A 55 -0.21 -9.05 34.53
CA SER A 55 1.12 -8.55 34.13
C SER A 55 1.48 -8.85 32.67
N ASP A 56 1.83 -7.93 31.78
CA ASP A 56 2.61 -6.69 31.92
C ASP A 56 2.19 -5.66 30.86
N SER A 57 2.38 -4.38 31.16
CA SER A 57 2.15 -3.25 30.24
C SER A 57 3.10 -3.29 29.03
N PHE A 58 2.67 -3.93 27.94
CA PHE A 58 3.23 -3.67 26.61
C PHE A 58 2.47 -2.53 25.97
N THR A 59 3.07 -1.33 26.00
CA THR A 59 2.73 -0.24 25.10
C THR A 59 3.19 -0.63 23.70
N THR A 60 2.46 -1.54 23.05
CA THR A 60 2.59 -1.77 21.61
C THR A 60 1.85 -0.63 20.91
N GLY A 61 2.56 0.46 20.66
CA GLY A 61 2.19 1.33 19.54
C GLY A 61 2.11 0.45 18.28
N PRO A 62 1.11 0.63 17.41
CA PRO A 62 1.00 -0.15 16.19
C PRO A 62 2.20 0.25 15.31
N ILE A 63 3.16 -0.66 15.20
CA ILE A 63 4.19 -0.59 14.16
C ILE A 63 3.46 -1.04 12.90
N ASP A 64 2.77 -0.11 12.23
CA ASP A 64 2.25 -0.37 10.89
C ASP A 64 3.47 -0.72 10.02
N PRO A 65 3.55 -1.94 9.44
CA PRO A 65 4.61 -2.27 8.50
C PRO A 65 4.44 -1.36 7.29
N GLU A 66 5.25 -0.30 7.23
CA GLU A 66 5.22 0.69 6.17
C GLU A 66 5.58 0.00 4.85
N ILE A 67 4.59 -0.23 3.99
CA ILE A 67 4.79 -0.85 2.68
C ILE A 67 5.80 0.01 1.91
N PRO A 68 6.92 -0.56 1.43
CA PRO A 68 7.92 0.19 0.67
C PRO A 68 7.30 0.89 -0.54
N SER A 69 7.66 2.15 -0.77
CA SER A 69 7.12 2.99 -1.86
C SER A 69 7.25 2.34 -3.25
N ILE A 70 8.32 1.56 -3.46
CA ILE A 70 8.54 0.81 -4.70
C ILE A 70 7.45 -0.24 -4.97
N HIS A 71 6.93 -0.88 -3.91
CA HIS A 71 5.84 -1.85 -4.05
C HIS A 71 4.52 -1.14 -4.39
N ILE A 72 4.23 -0.02 -3.73
CA ILE A 72 3.05 0.80 -4.02
C ILE A 72 3.05 1.25 -5.49
N GLN A 73 4.21 1.70 -6.00
CA GLN A 73 4.35 2.10 -7.39
C GLN A 73 4.13 0.94 -8.37
N ARG A 74 4.70 -0.23 -8.11
CA ARG A 74 4.48 -1.43 -8.94
C ARG A 74 3.03 -1.86 -8.95
N MET A 75 2.40 -1.87 -7.78
CA MET A 75 0.98 -2.20 -7.60
C MET A 75 0.08 -1.25 -8.36
N ARG A 76 0.43 0.03 -8.36
CA ARG A 76 -0.26 1.06 -9.11
C ARG A 76 -0.19 0.80 -10.61
N HIS A 77 1.03 0.73 -11.17
CA HIS A 77 1.22 0.52 -12.60
C HIS A 77 0.51 -0.75 -13.07
N PHE A 78 0.66 -1.85 -12.33
CA PHE A 78 -0.05 -3.09 -12.63
C PHE A 78 -1.57 -2.91 -12.73
N ALA A 79 -2.18 -2.23 -11.75
CA ALA A 79 -3.64 -2.07 -11.73
C ALA A 79 -4.13 -1.07 -12.79
N GLU A 80 -3.36 -0.02 -13.08
CA GLU A 80 -3.66 0.93 -14.15
C GLU A 80 -3.56 0.25 -15.53
N ASP A 81 -2.48 -0.50 -15.77
CA ASP A 81 -2.28 -1.25 -17.01
C ASP A 81 -3.38 -2.29 -17.21
N LEU A 82 -3.79 -2.98 -16.14
CA LEU A 82 -4.91 -3.92 -16.19
C LEU A 82 -6.23 -3.22 -16.52
N ALA A 83 -6.50 -2.06 -15.91
CA ALA A 83 -7.69 -1.27 -16.21
C ALA A 83 -7.68 -0.68 -17.63
N ASN A 84 -6.51 -0.33 -18.17
CA ASN A 84 -6.37 0.22 -19.52
C ASN A 84 -6.43 -0.85 -20.61
N SER A 85 -6.02 -2.08 -20.31
CA SER A 85 -5.95 -3.19 -21.28
C SER A 85 -7.25 -3.97 -21.41
N ASP A 86 -8.06 -4.07 -20.35
CA ASP A 86 -9.30 -4.85 -20.34
C ASP A 86 -10.50 -4.04 -19.86
N ALA A 87 -11.52 -3.92 -20.73
CA ALA A 87 -12.76 -3.21 -20.43
C ALA A 87 -13.58 -3.88 -19.31
N VAL A 88 -13.47 -5.18 -19.10
CA VAL A 88 -14.11 -5.88 -17.98
C VAL A 88 -13.41 -5.52 -16.68
N ALA A 89 -12.09 -5.56 -16.68
CA ALA A 89 -11.28 -5.16 -15.53
C ALA A 89 -11.48 -3.68 -15.17
N SER A 90 -11.55 -2.80 -16.17
CA SER A 90 -11.75 -1.34 -16.00
C SER A 90 -13.07 -0.98 -15.31
N ASN A 91 -14.06 -1.88 -15.36
CA ASN A 91 -15.37 -1.74 -14.71
C ASN A 91 -15.50 -2.63 -13.47
N SER A 92 -14.43 -3.28 -13.01
CA SER A 92 -14.46 -4.12 -11.82
C SER A 92 -14.49 -3.27 -10.55
N PRO A 93 -15.51 -3.41 -9.68
CA PRO A 93 -15.55 -2.73 -8.38
C PRO A 93 -14.33 -3.06 -7.51
N ALA A 94 -13.79 -4.27 -7.66
CA ALA A 94 -12.62 -4.72 -6.90
C ALA A 94 -11.35 -3.99 -7.35
N LEU A 95 -11.14 -3.88 -8.67
CA LEU A 95 -9.96 -3.20 -9.22
C LEU A 95 -10.01 -1.70 -8.95
N LEU A 96 -11.16 -1.06 -9.18
CA LEU A 96 -11.31 0.37 -8.90
C LEU A 96 -11.18 0.67 -7.40
N GLY A 97 -11.75 -0.16 -6.53
CA GLY A 97 -11.57 -0.02 -5.08
C GLY A 97 -10.12 -0.20 -4.65
N PHE A 98 -9.40 -1.13 -5.28
CA PHE A 98 -7.97 -1.30 -5.07
C PHE A 98 -7.17 -0.07 -5.52
N LEU A 99 -7.47 0.49 -6.71
CA LEU A 99 -6.84 1.71 -7.21
C LEU A 99 -7.00 2.88 -6.24
N VAL A 100 -8.20 3.09 -5.66
CA VAL A 100 -8.42 4.12 -4.63
C VAL A 100 -7.44 3.98 -3.47
N GLU A 101 -7.23 2.76 -2.97
CA GLU A 101 -6.31 2.52 -1.86
C GLU A 101 -4.85 2.74 -2.26
N VAL A 102 -4.44 2.26 -3.42
CA VAL A 102 -3.07 2.46 -3.93
C VAL A 102 -2.78 3.94 -4.20
N TYR A 103 -3.74 4.70 -4.73
CA TYR A 103 -3.61 6.15 -4.87
C TYR A 103 -3.49 6.84 -3.52
N THR A 104 -4.28 6.40 -2.54
CA THR A 104 -4.19 6.93 -1.17
C THR A 104 -2.83 6.67 -0.54
N ASP A 105 -2.30 5.46 -0.69
CA ASP A 105 -1.00 5.08 -0.13
C ASP A 105 0.15 5.78 -0.86
N SER A 106 0.04 5.94 -2.18
CA SER A 106 0.97 6.74 -2.98
C SER A 106 1.00 8.19 -2.52
N LEU A 107 -0.19 8.79 -2.31
CA LEU A 107 -0.35 10.15 -1.83
C LEU A 107 0.29 10.32 -0.45
N LYS A 108 -0.04 9.45 0.51
CA LYS A 108 0.54 9.47 1.86
C LYS A 108 2.05 9.25 1.86
N ALA A 109 2.56 8.34 1.04
CA ALA A 109 4.00 8.07 0.93
C ALA A 109 4.75 9.33 0.44
N ARG A 110 4.22 10.01 -0.57
CA ARG A 110 4.83 11.22 -1.12
C ARG A 110 4.72 12.43 -0.18
N ILE A 111 3.58 12.63 0.48
CA ILE A 111 3.44 13.66 1.53
C ILE A 111 4.46 13.44 2.66
N ARG A 112 4.68 12.19 3.08
CA ARG A 112 5.72 11.86 4.08
C ARG A 112 7.12 12.18 3.55
N GLN A 113 7.40 11.84 2.29
CA GLN A 113 8.68 12.12 1.66
C GLN A 113 8.97 13.63 1.62
N GLU A 114 8.02 14.46 1.16
CA GLU A 114 8.18 15.92 1.12
C GLU A 114 8.38 16.51 2.52
N LYS A 115 7.68 16.00 3.53
CA LYS A 115 7.88 16.40 4.95
C LYS A 115 9.30 16.06 5.44
N MET A 116 9.84 14.90 5.05
CA MET A 116 11.21 14.49 5.42
C MET A 116 12.26 15.34 4.70
N ASP A 117 12.03 15.66 3.43
CA ASP A 117 12.95 16.49 2.64
C ASP A 117 12.95 17.95 3.12
N LYS A 118 11.79 18.52 3.46
CA LYS A 118 11.68 19.85 4.09
C LYS A 118 12.42 19.91 5.44
N LYS A 119 12.38 18.82 6.23
CA LYS A 119 13.10 18.71 7.50
C LYS A 119 14.63 18.65 7.30
N ARG A 120 15.10 18.00 6.23
CA ARG A 120 16.52 17.95 5.86
C ARG A 120 17.03 19.26 5.26
N ALA A 121 16.16 20.04 4.62
CA ALA A 121 16.52 21.30 3.96
C ALA A 121 16.62 22.52 4.90
N SER A 122 16.25 22.41 6.19
CA SER A 122 16.45 23.48 7.18
C SER A 122 17.84 23.41 7.81
N PRO A 123 18.73 24.43 7.63
CA PRO A 123 20.09 24.41 8.15
C PRO A 123 20.26 25.30 9.39
N VAL A 124 20.77 24.74 10.49
CA VAL A 124 21.56 25.50 11.48
C VAL A 124 22.79 24.65 11.83
N GLY A 125 23.94 25.02 11.26
CA GLY A 125 25.27 24.50 11.62
C GLY A 125 26.32 24.79 10.52
N PRO A 126 27.48 25.42 10.85
CA PRO A 126 28.38 26.04 9.87
C PRO A 126 29.22 25.03 9.07
N PRO A 127 29.81 25.45 7.92
CA PRO A 127 30.42 24.54 6.97
C PRO A 127 31.77 24.03 7.50
N ARG A 128 31.97 22.71 7.44
CA ARG A 128 33.30 22.13 7.50
C ARG A 128 33.59 21.49 6.15
N ASN A 129 34.47 22.17 5.42
CA ASN A 129 35.06 21.71 4.19
C ASN A 129 35.98 20.53 4.52
N THR A 130 35.76 19.37 3.89
CA THR A 130 36.85 18.45 3.55
C THR A 130 36.47 17.72 2.26
N GLU A 131 37.07 18.17 1.16
CA GLU A 131 37.23 17.39 -0.07
C GLU A 131 38.14 16.17 0.21
N LEU A 132 37.77 14.99 -0.31
CA LEU A 132 38.54 14.22 -1.31
C LEU A 132 38.02 12.77 -1.43
N GLN A 133 37.40 12.51 -2.59
CA GLN A 133 37.58 11.38 -3.51
C GLN A 133 37.53 9.92 -3.01
N SER A 134 36.64 9.09 -3.60
CA SER A 134 37.00 8.25 -4.76
C SER A 134 35.80 7.36 -5.20
N ALA A 135 35.77 7.08 -6.50
CA ALA A 135 34.72 6.41 -7.23
C ALA A 135 34.65 4.89 -7.00
N GLN A 136 33.46 4.30 -7.11
CA GLN A 136 33.31 3.09 -7.93
C GLN A 136 31.86 2.87 -8.39
N GLU A 137 31.74 2.69 -9.71
CA GLU A 137 30.54 2.32 -10.45
C GLU A 137 30.00 0.95 -10.03
N HIS A 138 28.67 0.83 -9.94
CA HIS A 138 28.00 -0.34 -10.51
C HIS A 138 26.70 0.10 -11.17
N LYS A 139 26.80 0.24 -12.49
CA LYS A 139 25.75 0.48 -13.47
C LYS A 139 24.91 -0.80 -13.60
N LEU A 140 23.63 -0.74 -13.23
CA LEU A 140 22.64 -1.70 -13.71
C LEU A 140 21.35 -0.94 -14.04
N GLU A 141 21.32 -0.53 -15.30
CA GLU A 141 20.18 -0.41 -16.22
C GLU A 141 18.93 0.34 -15.74
N THR A 142 18.86 1.56 -16.25
CA THR A 142 17.71 2.45 -16.34
C THR A 142 17.02 2.18 -17.68
N ASP A 143 15.77 1.73 -17.65
CA ASP A 143 14.75 1.83 -18.71
C ASP A 143 13.43 1.37 -18.05
N GLU A 144 12.37 2.14 -17.85
CA GLU A 144 11.89 3.34 -18.53
C GLU A 144 11.57 4.45 -17.51
N GLN A 145 12.20 5.62 -17.68
CA GLN A 145 11.66 6.89 -17.23
C GLN A 145 10.88 7.50 -18.40
N SER A 146 9.59 7.22 -18.48
CA SER A 146 8.64 8.16 -19.09
C SER A 146 8.12 9.05 -17.96
N GLY A 147 8.90 10.10 -17.70
CA GLY A 147 8.68 11.05 -16.61
C GLY A 147 7.49 11.96 -16.89
N ALA A 148 6.34 11.57 -16.38
CA ALA A 148 5.48 12.52 -15.70
C ALA A 148 5.63 12.22 -14.20
N HIS A 149 6.39 13.03 -13.48
CA HIS A 149 6.20 13.11 -12.03
C HIS A 149 4.81 13.71 -11.83
N GLU A 150 3.80 12.85 -11.90
CA GLU A 150 2.42 13.20 -11.61
C GLU A 150 2.38 13.88 -10.24
N SER A 151 1.72 15.01 -10.14
CA SER A 151 1.73 15.82 -8.93
C SER A 151 0.92 15.15 -7.81
N LEU A 152 1.11 15.58 -6.56
CA LEU A 152 0.24 15.16 -5.46
C LEU A 152 -1.24 15.49 -5.74
N ASN A 153 -1.50 16.58 -6.47
CA ASN A 153 -2.85 16.98 -6.87
C ASN A 153 -3.45 16.04 -7.90
N ASP A 154 -2.70 15.65 -8.92
CA ASP A 154 -3.17 14.69 -9.92
C ASP A 154 -3.55 13.34 -9.28
N LEU A 155 -2.72 12.87 -8.32
CA LEU A 155 -3.00 11.66 -7.53
C LEU A 155 -4.30 11.78 -6.71
N LEU A 156 -4.52 12.93 -6.09
CA LEU A 156 -5.73 13.21 -5.32
C LEU A 156 -6.96 13.25 -6.24
N GLU A 157 -6.87 13.94 -7.37
CA GLU A 157 -7.95 14.00 -8.36
C GLU A 157 -8.30 12.62 -8.90
N LEU A 158 -7.31 11.79 -9.20
CA LEU A 158 -7.50 10.44 -9.70
C LEU A 158 -8.23 9.55 -8.67
N ALA A 159 -7.86 9.66 -7.39
CA ALA A 159 -8.53 8.95 -6.31
C ALA A 159 -9.98 9.42 -6.11
N LEU A 160 -10.23 10.73 -6.19
CA LEU A 160 -11.57 11.31 -6.06
C LEU A 160 -12.46 10.94 -7.24
N PHE A 161 -11.96 11.01 -8.47
CA PHE A 161 -12.66 10.59 -9.68
C PHE A 161 -13.05 9.11 -9.59
N THR A 162 -12.12 8.26 -9.13
CA THR A 162 -12.39 6.83 -8.97
C THR A 162 -13.45 6.57 -7.88
N CYS A 163 -13.41 7.31 -6.77
CA CYS A 163 -14.46 7.24 -5.73
C CYS A 163 -15.83 7.67 -6.26
N ASP A 164 -15.90 8.75 -7.06
CA ASP A 164 -17.16 9.22 -7.64
C ASP A 164 -17.74 8.17 -8.59
N ARG A 165 -16.93 7.66 -9.52
CA ARG A 165 -17.33 6.60 -10.45
C ARG A 165 -17.81 5.33 -9.74
N LEU A 166 -17.13 4.92 -8.67
CA LEU A 166 -17.59 3.82 -7.81
C LEU A 166 -18.95 4.12 -7.17
N ALA A 167 -19.18 5.35 -6.70
CA ALA A 167 -20.43 5.75 -6.07
C ALA A 167 -21.61 5.93 -7.04
N THR A 168 -21.35 6.31 -8.29
CA THR A 168 -22.37 6.72 -9.27
C THR A 168 -22.63 5.68 -10.34
N GLU A 169 -21.66 4.82 -10.67
CA GLU A 169 -21.74 3.91 -11.82
C GLU A 169 -21.51 2.45 -11.43
N VAL A 170 -20.36 2.15 -10.81
CA VAL A 170 -19.83 0.78 -10.76
C VAL A 170 -20.26 0.01 -9.49
N ASP A 171 -20.33 0.69 -8.35
CA ASP A 171 -20.56 0.07 -7.04
C ASP A 171 -21.55 0.86 -6.19
N ARG A 172 -22.75 1.05 -6.77
CA ARG A 172 -23.83 1.84 -6.19
C ARG A 172 -24.30 1.33 -4.83
N ILE A 173 -24.16 0.02 -4.56
CA ILE A 173 -24.52 -0.58 -3.27
C ILE A 173 -23.68 0.03 -2.15
N ARG A 174 -22.40 0.34 -2.42
CA ARG A 174 -21.47 0.96 -1.46
C ARG A 174 -21.28 2.46 -1.72
N ALA A 175 -22.20 3.13 -2.41
CA ALA A 175 -22.05 4.54 -2.76
C ALA A 175 -21.78 5.46 -1.55
N ASN A 176 -22.42 5.22 -0.41
CA ASN A 176 -22.18 6.00 0.81
C ASN A 176 -20.77 5.77 1.38
N TYR A 177 -20.23 4.56 1.26
CA TYR A 177 -18.85 4.27 1.64
C TYR A 177 -17.87 5.03 0.74
N TRP A 178 -18.06 4.99 -0.58
CA TRP A 178 -17.18 5.71 -1.52
C TRP A 178 -17.23 7.24 -1.35
N ARG A 179 -18.42 7.81 -1.08
CA ARG A 179 -18.53 9.24 -0.71
C ARG A 179 -17.87 9.57 0.62
N TYR A 180 -17.93 8.66 1.59
CA TYR A 180 -17.19 8.82 2.84
C TYR A 180 -15.68 8.77 2.60
N ARG A 181 -15.21 7.82 1.76
CA ARG A 181 -13.80 7.69 1.40
C ARG A 181 -13.28 8.93 0.67
N ALA A 182 -14.05 9.49 -0.27
CA ALA A 182 -13.73 10.75 -0.94
C ALA A 182 -13.56 11.92 0.05
N ARG A 183 -14.42 12.02 1.08
CA ARG A 183 -14.26 13.03 2.14
C ARG A 183 -12.98 12.83 2.95
N GLN A 184 -12.57 11.58 3.20
CA GLN A 184 -11.29 11.31 3.87
C GLN A 184 -10.09 11.75 3.00
N LEU A 185 -10.15 11.49 1.69
CA LEU A 185 -9.13 11.95 0.73
C LEU A 185 -9.01 13.48 0.70
N LEU A 186 -10.15 14.19 0.70
CA LEU A 186 -10.17 15.65 0.80
C LEU A 186 -9.53 16.14 2.11
N SER A 187 -9.80 15.48 3.24
CA SER A 187 -9.13 15.80 4.52
C SER A 187 -7.62 15.64 4.42
N ILE A 188 -7.14 14.55 3.80
CA ILE A 188 -5.71 14.32 3.58
C ILE A 188 -5.11 15.42 2.68
N GLY A 189 -5.81 15.81 1.62
CA GLY A 189 -5.38 16.90 0.73
C GLY A 189 -5.28 18.25 1.47
N GLN A 190 -6.29 18.59 2.28
CA GLN A 190 -6.30 19.80 3.10
C GLN A 190 -5.15 19.81 4.12
N GLU A 191 -4.89 18.69 4.80
CA GLU A 191 -3.79 18.54 5.76
C GLU A 191 -2.40 18.65 5.10
N ALA A 192 -2.33 18.40 3.79
CA ALA A 192 -1.11 18.51 2.99
C ALA A 192 -0.99 19.83 2.21
N GLU A 193 -1.95 20.75 2.36
CA GLU A 193 -2.00 22.04 1.66
C GLU A 193 -2.00 21.88 0.11
N LEU A 194 -2.72 20.87 -0.39
CA LEU A 194 -2.88 20.57 -1.82
C LEU A 194 -4.00 21.37 -2.51
#